data_AF-A0A1F7N0C9-F1
#
_entry.id   AF-A0A1F7N0C9-F1
#
_cell.length_a   1.000
_cell.length_b   1.000
_cell.length_c   1.000
_cell.angle_alpha   90.00
_cell.angle_beta   90.00
_cell.angle_gamma   90.00
#
_symmetry.space_group_name_H-M   'P 1'
#
loop_
_entity.id
_entity.type
_entity.pdbx_description
1 polymer ?
#
loop_
_entity_poly.entity_id
_entity_poly.type
_entity_poly.pdbx_seq_one_letter_code
_entity_poly.pdbx_strand_id
1 'polypeptide(L)'
;KKIWKEIAGVIKDIDADKYKTKVSEEKTMRGKLLYAPKEINKAFAKKFREADWKESRTSYWVTDDYELVRKTMILPEDEQKRMIEGAGKRAIKSYNQTDFVKRRVAVEVQFGKYSFIAYDLFVKHLAFYVGNAIDVGIEILPMKAMQEHMSSGPGYYEGALYDIARQGRGVPAVPLVLVGVEP
;
A
#
# COMPACT_ATOMS: atom_id res chain seq x y z
N LYS A 1 -18.56 -2.25 9.39
CA LYS A 1 -18.64 -1.05 10.28
C LYS A 1 -17.53 -1.00 11.35
N LYS A 2 -17.18 -2.08 12.06
CA LYS A 2 -16.15 -2.05 13.13
C LYS A 2 -14.73 -1.71 12.64
N ILE A 3 -14.25 -2.32 11.54
CA ILE A 3 -12.92 -2.04 10.98
C ILE A 3 -12.78 -0.57 10.53
N TRP A 4 -13.75 -0.04 9.78
CA TRP A 4 -13.70 1.36 9.34
C TRP A 4 -13.63 2.36 10.50
N LYS A 5 -14.42 2.15 11.56
CA LYS A 5 -14.35 3.00 12.77
C LYS A 5 -12.99 2.97 13.43
N GLU A 6 -12.33 1.81 13.43
CA GLU A 6 -10.99 1.64 13.99
C GLU A 6 -9.93 2.39 13.16
N ILE A 7 -9.97 2.26 11.83
CA ILE A 7 -9.08 2.99 10.90
C ILE A 7 -9.28 4.50 11.04
N ALA A 8 -10.53 4.96 11.03
CA ALA A 8 -10.86 6.37 11.22
C ALA A 8 -10.39 6.89 12.60
N GLY A 9 -10.48 6.05 13.64
CA GLY A 9 -9.94 6.35 14.96
C GLY A 9 -8.42 6.51 14.94
N VAL A 10 -7.70 5.57 14.29
CA VAL A 10 -6.24 5.67 14.12
C VAL A 10 -5.86 6.96 13.39
N ILE A 11 -6.53 7.30 12.28
CA ILE A 11 -6.28 8.53 11.53
C ILE A 11 -6.49 9.76 12.42
N LYS A 12 -7.61 9.82 13.15
CA LYS A 12 -7.95 10.96 14.01
C LYS A 12 -6.97 11.15 15.18
N ASP A 13 -6.33 10.07 15.64
CA ASP A 13 -5.36 10.09 16.72
C ASP A 13 -3.96 10.57 16.29
N ILE A 14 -3.73 10.76 14.99
CA ILE A 14 -2.47 11.30 14.46
C ILE A 14 -2.55 12.82 14.42
N ASP A 15 -1.82 13.46 15.33
CA ASP A 15 -1.55 14.90 15.28
C ASP A 15 -0.36 15.16 14.33
N ALA A 16 -0.67 15.54 13.09
CA ALA A 16 0.33 15.73 12.05
C ALA A 16 1.27 16.94 12.31
N ASP A 17 0.80 17.96 13.02
CA ASP A 17 1.56 19.19 13.31
C ASP A 17 2.81 18.93 14.15
N LYS A 18 2.77 17.91 15.02
CA LYS A 18 3.95 17.44 15.76
C LYS A 18 5.08 16.94 14.86
N TYR A 19 4.79 16.60 13.62
CA TYR A 19 5.76 16.09 12.65
C TYR A 19 6.18 17.13 11.61
N LYS A 20 5.81 18.40 11.78
CA LYS A 20 6.26 19.52 10.94
C LYS A 20 7.65 20.02 11.34
N THR A 21 8.61 19.10 11.38
CA THR A 21 9.94 19.31 11.96
C THR A 21 11.06 19.40 10.93
N LYS A 22 10.78 19.07 9.66
CA LYS A 22 11.80 19.00 8.63
C LYS A 22 12.11 20.38 8.07
N VAL A 23 13.34 20.86 8.25
CA VAL A 23 13.80 22.08 7.55
C VAL A 23 14.12 21.75 6.10
N SER A 24 13.54 22.49 5.15
CA SER A 24 13.74 22.25 3.72
C SER A 24 15.09 22.77 3.21
N GLU A 25 15.75 21.97 2.39
CA GLU A 25 16.96 22.34 1.64
C GLU A 25 16.66 22.61 0.15
N GLU A 26 15.41 22.45 -0.28
CA GLU A 26 15.01 22.61 -1.68
C GLU A 26 15.02 24.08 -2.10
N LYS A 27 15.54 24.38 -3.30
CA LYS A 27 15.72 25.77 -3.78
C LYS A 27 14.44 26.62 -3.66
N THR A 28 13.28 26.03 -3.95
CA THR A 28 11.98 26.72 -3.95
C THR A 28 11.37 26.90 -2.56
N MET A 29 11.90 26.24 -1.53
CA MET A 29 11.29 26.17 -0.19
C MET A 29 12.31 26.29 0.95
N ARG A 30 13.54 26.69 0.66
CA ARG A 30 14.66 26.64 1.59
C ARG A 30 14.34 27.32 2.93
N GLY A 31 14.60 26.62 4.03
CA GLY A 31 14.38 27.12 5.39
C GLY A 31 12.95 26.97 5.92
N LYS A 32 11.96 26.56 5.10
CA LYS A 32 10.61 26.26 5.59
C LYS A 32 10.59 24.99 6.44
N LEU A 33 9.73 24.98 7.47
CA LEU A 33 9.38 23.78 8.22
C LEU A 33 8.28 23.01 7.49
N LEU A 34 8.61 21.77 7.14
CA LEU A 34 7.78 20.84 6.39
C LEU A 34 7.42 19.63 7.26
N TYR A 35 6.30 18.99 6.91
CA TYR A 35 5.96 17.67 7.42
C TYR A 35 7.06 16.67 7.06
N ALA A 36 7.40 15.80 8.01
CA ALA A 36 8.37 14.73 7.84
C ALA A 36 7.64 13.41 7.55
N PRO A 37 7.53 12.98 6.27
CA PRO A 37 6.75 11.79 5.91
C PRO A 37 7.15 10.52 6.64
N LYS A 38 8.46 10.35 6.88
CA LYS A 38 8.99 9.20 7.61
C LYS A 38 8.48 9.13 9.05
N GLU A 39 8.34 10.28 9.72
CA GLU A 39 7.88 10.32 11.10
C GLU A 39 6.36 10.15 11.18
N ILE A 40 5.62 10.70 10.22
CA ILE A 40 4.17 10.46 10.09
C ILE A 40 3.88 8.97 9.83
N ASN A 41 4.59 8.33 8.89
CA ASN A 41 4.47 6.89 8.65
C ASN A 41 4.77 6.06 9.91
N LYS A 42 5.80 6.43 10.70
CA LYS A 42 6.10 5.75 11.97
C LYS A 42 4.97 5.94 13.00
N ALA A 43 4.35 7.11 13.05
CA ALA A 43 3.25 7.41 13.95
C ALA A 43 2.02 6.54 13.61
N PHE A 44 1.64 6.48 12.34
CA PHE A 44 0.62 5.56 11.85
C PHE A 44 0.96 4.10 12.18
N ALA A 45 2.19 3.67 11.89
CA ALA A 45 2.61 2.29 12.16
C ALA A 45 2.52 1.92 13.63
N LYS A 46 2.86 2.85 14.54
CA LYS A 46 2.69 2.65 15.98
C LYS A 46 1.21 2.46 16.33
N LYS A 47 0.33 3.36 15.88
CA LYS A 47 -1.10 3.33 16.18
C LYS A 47 -1.81 2.10 15.60
N PHE A 48 -1.49 1.70 14.38
CA PHE A 48 -2.04 0.48 13.79
C PHE A 48 -1.61 -0.77 14.56
N ARG A 49 -0.35 -0.86 14.99
CA ARG A 49 0.13 -1.97 15.84
C ARG A 49 -0.51 -1.99 17.23
N GLU A 50 -0.72 -0.83 17.86
CA GLU A 50 -1.48 -0.71 19.11
C GLU A 50 -2.92 -1.21 18.94
N ALA A 51 -3.49 -1.03 17.75
CA ALA A 51 -4.79 -1.56 17.36
C ALA A 51 -4.75 -3.02 16.85
N ASP A 52 -3.67 -3.78 17.09
CA ASP A 52 -3.50 -5.20 16.70
C ASP A 52 -3.60 -5.44 15.17
N TRP A 53 -3.18 -4.46 14.37
CA TRP A 53 -2.90 -4.69 12.95
C TRP A 53 -1.49 -5.27 12.82
N LYS A 54 -1.37 -6.31 11.99
CA LYS A 54 -0.14 -7.09 11.88
C LYS A 54 0.40 -7.05 10.46
N GLU A 55 1.71 -7.11 10.37
CA GLU A 55 2.37 -7.37 9.11
C GLU A 55 1.91 -8.72 8.55
N SER A 56 1.74 -8.78 7.23
CA SER A 56 1.40 -10.01 6.53
C SER A 56 2.28 -10.19 5.31
N ARG A 57 2.53 -11.46 4.98
CA ARG A 57 3.33 -11.86 3.83
C ARG A 57 2.57 -12.92 3.04
N THR A 58 2.45 -12.72 1.74
CA THR A 58 1.98 -13.74 0.79
C THR A 58 3.15 -14.19 -0.06
N SER A 59 3.45 -15.48 -0.05
CA SER A 59 4.54 -16.06 -0.84
C SER A 59 3.96 -16.79 -2.05
N TYR A 60 4.67 -16.73 -3.18
CA TYR A 60 4.24 -17.33 -4.44
C TYR A 60 5.44 -17.71 -5.30
N TRP A 61 5.21 -18.51 -6.33
CA TRP A 61 6.21 -18.95 -7.28
C TRP A 61 5.94 -18.36 -8.66
N VAL A 62 6.97 -17.73 -9.24
CA VAL A 62 6.92 -17.17 -10.60
C VAL A 62 7.72 -18.04 -11.56
N THR A 63 7.41 -17.92 -12.84
CA THR A 63 8.12 -18.57 -13.94
C THR A 63 8.05 -17.69 -15.20
N ASP A 64 8.77 -18.06 -16.25
CA ASP A 64 8.83 -17.32 -17.53
C ASP A 64 7.74 -17.75 -18.53
N ASP A 65 6.91 -18.73 -18.16
CA ASP A 65 5.82 -19.27 -18.97
C ASP A 65 4.46 -18.66 -18.58
N TYR A 66 3.88 -17.87 -19.49
CA TYR A 66 2.64 -17.13 -19.26
C TYR A 66 1.43 -18.02 -18.94
N GLU A 67 1.29 -19.15 -19.64
CA GLU A 67 0.16 -20.06 -19.43
C GLU A 67 0.26 -20.76 -18.07
N LEU A 68 1.48 -21.11 -17.63
CA LEU A 68 1.69 -21.61 -16.28
C LEU A 68 1.38 -20.54 -15.23
N VAL A 69 1.84 -19.30 -15.41
CA VAL A 69 1.55 -18.19 -14.47
C VAL A 69 0.04 -18.03 -14.27
N ARG A 70 -0.76 -18.05 -15.34
CA ARG A 70 -2.23 -17.95 -15.24
C ARG A 70 -2.87 -19.13 -14.52
N LYS A 71 -2.36 -20.35 -14.72
CA LYS A 71 -2.89 -21.56 -14.08
C LYS A 71 -2.52 -21.65 -12.61
N THR A 72 -1.33 -21.16 -12.24
CA THR A 72 -0.81 -21.33 -10.88
C THR A 72 -1.15 -20.17 -9.95
N MET A 73 -1.39 -18.95 -10.45
CA MET A 73 -1.54 -17.76 -9.59
C MET A 73 -2.62 -17.85 -8.50
N ILE A 74 -3.65 -18.69 -8.69
CA ILE A 74 -4.73 -18.89 -7.71
C ILE A 74 -4.50 -20.10 -6.78
N LEU A 75 -3.46 -20.89 -7.03
CA LEU A 75 -3.16 -22.11 -6.26
C LEU A 75 -2.39 -21.78 -4.98
N PRO A 76 -2.44 -22.65 -3.96
CA PRO A 76 -1.53 -22.59 -2.81
C PRO A 76 -0.04 -22.63 -3.22
N GLU A 77 0.84 -22.04 -2.40
CA GLU A 77 2.28 -21.90 -2.69
C GLU A 77 2.96 -23.23 -3.07
N ASP A 78 2.65 -24.31 -2.38
CA ASP A 78 3.20 -25.65 -2.62
C ASP A 78 2.73 -26.26 -3.95
N GLU A 79 1.46 -26.05 -4.31
CA GLU A 79 0.90 -26.49 -5.59
C GLU A 79 1.45 -25.68 -6.77
N GLN A 80 1.66 -24.37 -6.60
CA GLN A 80 2.29 -23.52 -7.60
C GLN A 80 3.66 -24.07 -7.99
N LYS A 81 4.52 -24.33 -6.99
CA LYS A 81 5.86 -24.88 -7.20
C LYS A 81 5.80 -26.22 -7.92
N ARG A 82 4.97 -27.14 -7.41
CA ARG A 82 4.83 -28.49 -7.97
C ARG A 82 4.40 -28.46 -9.44
N MET A 83 3.45 -27.60 -9.80
CA MET A 83 2.96 -27.50 -11.18
C MET A 83 4.00 -26.89 -12.12
N ILE A 84 4.74 -25.87 -11.68
CA ILE A 84 5.80 -25.24 -12.48
C ILE A 84 6.95 -26.23 -12.73
N GLU A 85 7.45 -26.87 -11.67
CA GLU A 85 8.55 -27.83 -11.76
C GLU A 85 8.13 -29.09 -12.53
N GLY A 86 6.89 -29.56 -12.34
CA GLY A 86 6.33 -30.69 -13.07
C GLY A 86 6.18 -30.45 -14.58
N ALA A 87 6.10 -29.19 -15.01
CA ALA A 87 6.11 -28.80 -16.42
C ALA A 87 7.53 -28.62 -17.00
N GLY A 88 8.58 -28.95 -16.23
CA GLY A 88 9.98 -28.79 -16.64
C GLY A 88 10.46 -27.33 -16.64
N LYS A 89 9.74 -26.42 -15.97
CA LYS A 89 10.09 -25.00 -15.88
C LYS A 89 10.74 -24.67 -14.54
N ARG A 90 11.51 -23.59 -14.49
CA ARG A 90 12.11 -23.10 -13.25
C ARG A 90 11.07 -22.35 -12.42
N ALA A 91 10.83 -22.82 -11.19
CA ALA A 91 10.06 -22.10 -10.19
C ALA A 91 10.99 -21.13 -9.41
N ILE A 92 10.63 -19.85 -9.35
CA ILE A 92 11.36 -18.82 -8.61
C ILE A 92 10.50 -18.33 -7.46
N LYS A 93 10.97 -18.50 -6.23
CA LYS A 93 10.25 -18.05 -5.03
C LYS A 93 10.24 -16.52 -4.96
N SER A 94 9.05 -15.95 -4.75
CA SER A 94 8.84 -14.52 -4.55
C SER A 94 7.82 -14.29 -3.42
N TYR A 95 7.62 -13.05 -3.03
CA TYR A 95 6.62 -12.67 -2.03
C TYR A 95 6.24 -11.20 -2.14
N ASN A 96 5.04 -10.88 -1.65
CA ASN A 96 4.64 -9.52 -1.29
C ASN A 96 4.42 -9.45 0.23
N GLN A 97 4.72 -8.29 0.79
CA GLN A 97 4.59 -7.99 2.21
C GLN A 97 3.84 -6.68 2.35
N THR A 98 2.88 -6.62 3.26
CA THR A 98 2.06 -5.44 3.54
C THR A 98 2.12 -5.15 5.04
N ASP A 99 2.09 -3.87 5.39
CA ASP A 99 2.41 -3.42 6.73
C ASP A 99 1.30 -3.76 7.75
N PHE A 100 0.03 -3.65 7.34
CA PHE A 100 -1.12 -3.75 8.24
C PHE A 100 -2.24 -4.59 7.65
N VAL A 101 -2.42 -5.81 8.15
CA VAL A 101 -3.57 -6.67 7.85
C VAL A 101 -4.34 -6.99 9.11
N LYS A 102 -5.67 -6.89 9.01
CA LYS A 102 -6.59 -7.33 10.06
C LYS A 102 -7.92 -7.70 9.44
N ARG A 103 -8.44 -8.89 9.79
CA ARG A 103 -9.76 -9.38 9.34
C ARG A 103 -9.94 -9.25 7.81
N ARG A 104 -8.95 -9.72 7.05
CA ARG A 104 -8.95 -9.71 5.58
C ARG A 104 -9.03 -8.30 4.95
N VAL A 105 -8.60 -7.28 5.67
CA VAL A 105 -8.41 -5.92 5.15
C VAL A 105 -6.92 -5.62 5.23
N ALA A 106 -6.33 -5.15 4.13
CA ALA A 106 -4.98 -4.57 4.13
C ALA A 106 -5.08 -3.04 4.13
N VAL A 107 -4.25 -2.39 4.95
CA VAL A 107 -4.05 -0.94 4.96
C VAL A 107 -2.60 -0.66 4.60
N GLU A 108 -2.40 0.22 3.64
CA GLU A 108 -1.11 0.81 3.27
C GLU A 108 -1.15 2.31 3.60
N VAL A 109 -0.07 2.81 4.20
CA VAL A 109 0.07 4.23 4.56
C VAL A 109 1.24 4.80 3.77
N GLN A 110 0.93 5.62 2.77
CA GLN A 110 1.91 6.02 1.76
C GLN A 110 2.09 7.54 1.69
N PHE A 111 3.01 8.05 2.51
CA PHE A 111 3.55 9.41 2.40
C PHE A 111 4.91 9.47 1.69
N GLY A 112 5.33 8.36 1.07
CA GLY A 112 6.56 8.23 0.30
C GLY A 112 6.39 8.52 -1.18
N LYS A 113 7.41 8.17 -1.98
CA LYS A 113 7.46 8.52 -3.41
C LYS A 113 6.24 8.02 -4.17
N TYR A 114 5.75 8.83 -5.11
CA TYR A 114 4.57 8.52 -5.93
C TYR A 114 4.63 7.14 -6.62
N SER A 115 5.83 6.66 -7.00
CA SER A 115 6.01 5.36 -7.65
C SER A 115 5.57 4.18 -6.79
N PHE A 116 5.62 4.32 -5.47
CA PHE A 116 5.20 3.25 -4.55
C PHE A 116 3.68 3.14 -4.47
N ILE A 117 2.93 4.23 -4.64
CA ILE A 117 1.46 4.17 -4.68
C ILE A 117 0.99 3.25 -5.81
N ALA A 118 1.55 3.38 -7.01
CA ALA A 118 1.21 2.50 -8.12
C ALA A 118 1.55 1.03 -7.81
N TYR A 119 2.68 0.77 -7.15
CA TYR A 119 3.05 -0.58 -6.73
C TYR A 119 2.10 -1.14 -5.68
N ASP A 120 1.70 -0.34 -4.69
CA ASP A 120 0.78 -0.74 -3.62
C ASP A 120 -0.61 -1.10 -4.22
N LEU A 121 -1.14 -0.23 -5.10
CA LEU A 121 -2.45 -0.40 -5.74
C LEU A 121 -2.52 -1.58 -6.73
N PHE A 122 -1.52 -1.71 -7.62
CA PHE A 122 -1.58 -2.67 -8.74
C PHE A 122 -0.83 -3.96 -8.49
N VAL A 123 0.09 -4.00 -7.53
CA VAL A 123 0.90 -5.19 -7.24
C VAL A 123 0.57 -5.76 -5.86
N LYS A 124 0.78 -5.00 -4.78
CA LYS A 124 0.62 -5.55 -3.42
C LYS A 124 -0.82 -5.93 -3.13
N HIS A 125 -1.75 -4.98 -3.19
CA HIS A 125 -3.17 -5.29 -2.90
C HIS A 125 -3.72 -6.40 -3.79
N LEU A 126 -3.33 -6.41 -5.07
CA LEU A 126 -3.73 -7.47 -6.00
C LEU A 126 -3.15 -8.83 -5.60
N ALA A 127 -1.87 -8.92 -5.23
CA ALA A 127 -1.25 -10.17 -4.79
C ALA A 127 -1.89 -10.74 -3.52
N PHE A 128 -2.21 -9.88 -2.54
CA PHE A 128 -2.94 -10.32 -1.34
C PHE A 128 -4.38 -10.72 -1.64
N TYR A 129 -5.04 -10.06 -2.59
CA TYR A 129 -6.40 -10.40 -3.01
C TYR A 129 -6.46 -11.73 -3.77
N VAL A 130 -5.62 -11.90 -4.79
CA VAL A 130 -5.51 -13.14 -5.58
C VAL A 130 -5.05 -14.31 -4.71
N GLY A 131 -4.12 -14.07 -3.78
CA GLY A 131 -3.70 -15.04 -2.77
C GLY A 131 -4.72 -15.32 -1.67
N ASN A 132 -5.97 -14.82 -1.80
CA ASN A 132 -7.08 -15.02 -0.86
C ASN A 132 -6.76 -14.59 0.59
N ALA A 133 -5.88 -13.62 0.78
CA ALA A 133 -5.48 -13.11 2.09
C ALA A 133 -6.31 -11.88 2.53
N ILE A 134 -6.82 -11.11 1.57
CA ILE A 134 -7.68 -9.94 1.81
C ILE A 134 -8.88 -9.93 0.87
N ASP A 135 -9.94 -9.22 1.28
CA ASP A 135 -11.12 -8.94 0.47
C ASP A 135 -11.14 -7.49 -0.04
N VAL A 136 -10.39 -6.59 0.62
CA VAL A 136 -10.31 -5.16 0.29
C VAL A 136 -8.96 -4.58 0.71
N GLY A 137 -8.40 -3.72 -0.15
CA GLY A 137 -7.24 -2.88 0.14
C GLY A 137 -7.64 -1.45 0.50
N ILE A 138 -6.90 -0.80 1.38
CA ILE A 138 -7.11 0.58 1.79
C ILE A 138 -5.79 1.31 1.67
N GLU A 139 -5.78 2.40 0.90
CA GLU A 139 -4.61 3.23 0.67
C GLU A 139 -4.83 4.59 1.35
N ILE A 140 -4.03 4.91 2.36
CA ILE A 140 -4.06 6.19 3.06
C ILE A 140 -2.97 7.10 2.48
N LEU A 141 -3.39 8.23 1.92
CA LEU A 141 -2.55 9.18 1.20
C LEU A 141 -2.74 10.60 1.74
N PRO A 142 -1.70 11.46 1.71
CA PRO A 142 -1.90 12.88 1.96
C PRO A 142 -2.77 13.49 0.86
N MET A 143 -3.69 14.38 1.23
CA MET A 143 -4.29 15.33 0.29
C MET A 143 -3.20 16.24 -0.30
N LYS A 144 -3.44 16.82 -1.48
CA LYS A 144 -2.50 17.77 -2.09
C LYS A 144 -2.16 18.92 -1.15
N ALA A 145 -3.15 19.44 -0.42
CA ALA A 145 -2.98 20.49 0.58
C ALA A 145 -1.94 20.14 1.66
N MET A 146 -1.90 18.88 2.10
CA MET A 146 -0.89 18.40 3.04
C MET A 146 0.47 18.14 2.36
N GLN A 147 0.45 17.54 1.16
CA GLN A 147 1.65 17.20 0.40
C GLN A 147 2.46 18.45 0.01
N GLU A 148 1.82 19.58 -0.27
CA GLU A 148 2.48 20.87 -0.56
C GLU A 148 3.33 21.39 0.61
N HIS A 149 3.09 20.88 1.81
CA HIS A 149 3.88 21.14 3.01
C HIS A 149 4.85 20.00 3.34
N MET A 150 5.15 19.12 2.37
CA MET A 150 6.20 18.10 2.43
C MET A 150 7.31 18.42 1.44
N SER A 151 8.42 17.67 1.49
CA SER A 151 9.41 17.72 0.40
C SER A 151 8.81 17.30 -0.93
N SER A 152 9.46 17.66 -2.03
CA SER A 152 9.08 17.14 -3.36
C SER A 152 9.24 15.62 -3.45
N GLY A 153 8.35 14.99 -4.23
CA GLY A 153 8.41 13.55 -4.54
C GLY A 153 7.32 12.66 -3.92
N PRO A 154 6.78 12.93 -2.72
CA PRO A 154 5.63 12.20 -2.21
C PRO A 154 4.44 12.27 -3.15
N GLY A 155 3.72 11.16 -3.28
CA GLY A 155 2.44 11.16 -3.98
C GLY A 155 1.33 11.79 -3.12
N TYR A 156 0.16 11.98 -3.72
CA TYR A 156 -1.00 12.61 -3.09
C TYR A 156 -2.29 11.98 -3.62
N TYR A 157 -3.35 12.09 -2.82
CA TYR A 157 -4.65 11.47 -3.05
C TYR A 157 -5.22 11.76 -4.44
N GLU A 158 -5.23 13.03 -4.86
CA GLU A 158 -5.83 13.46 -6.11
C GLU A 158 -5.11 12.88 -7.32
N GLY A 159 -3.78 12.75 -7.24
CA GLY A 159 -2.96 12.11 -8.28
C GLY A 159 -3.24 10.60 -8.35
N ALA A 160 -3.32 9.92 -7.21
CA ALA A 160 -3.62 8.49 -7.14
C ALA A 160 -5.05 8.18 -7.65
N LEU A 161 -6.02 9.03 -7.28
CA LEU A 161 -7.40 8.92 -7.76
C LEU A 161 -7.47 9.08 -9.28
N TYR A 162 -6.75 10.06 -9.84
CA TYR A 162 -6.62 10.23 -11.28
C TYR A 162 -5.98 9.00 -11.95
N ASP A 163 -4.93 8.46 -11.35
CA ASP A 163 -4.19 7.30 -11.85
C ASP A 163 -5.01 6.00 -11.84
N ILE A 164 -5.96 5.85 -10.91
CA ILE A 164 -6.95 4.76 -10.90
C ILE A 164 -8.04 5.02 -11.94
N ALA A 165 -8.63 6.22 -11.94
CA ALA A 165 -9.72 6.57 -12.84
C ALA A 165 -9.33 6.40 -14.32
N ARG A 166 -8.08 6.74 -14.69
CA ARG A 166 -7.57 6.58 -16.06
C ARG A 166 -7.43 5.12 -16.52
N GLN A 167 -7.39 4.15 -15.62
CA GLN A 167 -7.35 2.73 -16.00
C GLN A 167 -8.69 2.21 -16.54
N GLY A 168 -9.78 2.94 -16.26
CA GLY A 168 -11.13 2.52 -16.58
C GLY A 168 -11.81 1.76 -15.44
N ARG A 169 -13.11 1.47 -15.63
CA ARG A 169 -13.94 0.82 -14.61
C ARG A 169 -13.51 -0.62 -14.36
N GLY A 170 -13.46 -1.02 -13.09
CA GLY A 170 -13.12 -2.39 -12.68
C GLY A 170 -11.62 -2.70 -12.65
N VAL A 171 -10.76 -1.68 -12.78
CA VAL A 171 -9.30 -1.83 -12.72
C VAL A 171 -8.74 -0.98 -11.56
N PRO A 172 -7.93 -1.55 -10.66
CA PRO A 172 -7.60 -2.97 -10.56
C PRO A 172 -8.79 -3.83 -10.08
N ALA A 173 -8.69 -5.15 -10.24
CA ALA A 173 -9.76 -6.08 -9.88
C ALA A 173 -9.97 -6.23 -8.37
N VAL A 174 -9.00 -5.81 -7.55
CA VAL A 174 -9.12 -5.77 -6.09
C VAL A 174 -10.02 -4.60 -5.68
N PRO A 175 -11.02 -4.81 -4.81
CA PRO A 175 -11.77 -3.71 -4.20
C PRO A 175 -10.85 -2.80 -3.38
N LEU A 176 -10.95 -1.49 -3.59
CA LEU A 176 -10.09 -0.50 -2.93
C LEU A 176 -10.90 0.60 -2.25
N VAL A 177 -10.37 1.11 -1.14
CA VAL A 177 -10.79 2.37 -0.53
C VAL A 177 -9.58 3.31 -0.49
N LEU A 178 -9.65 4.40 -1.25
CA LEU A 178 -8.65 5.48 -1.13
C LEU A 178 -9.10 6.46 -0.05
N VAL A 179 -8.17 6.82 0.84
CA VAL A 179 -8.42 7.78 1.93
C VAL A 179 -7.41 8.91 1.84
N GLY A 180 -7.88 10.10 1.49
CA GLY A 180 -7.10 11.33 1.57
C GLY A 180 -7.13 11.88 2.99
N VAL A 181 -5.97 12.23 3.55
CA VAL A 181 -5.85 12.82 4.89
C VAL A 181 -5.10 14.15 4.87
N GLU A 182 -5.44 15.01 5.82
CA GLU A 182 -4.79 16.29 6.07
C GLU A 182 -4.75 16.57 7.59
N PRO A 183 -3.90 17.50 8.05
CA PRO A 183 -3.73 17.84 9.47
C PRO A 183 -4.99 18.33 10.17
#